data_AF-A0AAT9HS93-F1
#
_entry.id   AF-A0AAT9HS93-F1
#
_cell.length_a   1.000
_cell.length_b   1.000
_cell.length_c   1.000
_cell.angle_alpha   90.00
_cell.angle_beta   90.00
_cell.angle_gamma   90.00
#
_symmetry.space_group_name_H-M   'P 1'
#
loop_
_entity.id
_entity.type
_entity.pdbx_description
1 polymer ?
#
loop_
_entity_poly.entity_id
_entity_poly.type
_entity_poly.pdbx_seq_one_letter_code
_entity_poly.pdbx_strand_id
1 'polypeptide(L)'
;MPSPYPALLHGLRHHRTTAEAWHPWMLRILDIPEAIRLRGWPDDVTTAVPVEISNENGDRGRWMLQIKAGTAEIVPTHVQGQVTFTQHQLAVWYAGGYRSTTSARMAGVHAVSERTLAILVRSTTQFEPWLPDHF
;
A
#
# COMPACT_ATOMS: atom_id res chain seq x y z
N MET A 1 -23.65 -42.37 12.62
CA MET A 1 -22.50 -42.00 11.76
C MET A 1 -21.56 -41.12 12.58
N PRO A 2 -20.29 -41.48 12.80
CA PRO A 2 -19.37 -40.63 13.52
C PRO A 2 -18.89 -39.48 12.63
N SER A 3 -18.82 -38.27 13.20
CA SER A 3 -18.40 -37.03 12.55
C SER A 3 -16.92 -37.10 12.11
N PRO A 4 -16.56 -36.66 10.88
CA PRO A 4 -15.21 -36.80 10.32
C PRO A 4 -14.19 -35.76 10.86
N TYR A 5 -14.59 -34.93 11.83
CA TYR A 5 -13.79 -33.81 12.32
C TYR A 5 -12.40 -34.12 12.94
N PRO A 6 -12.10 -35.30 13.53
CA PRO A 6 -10.79 -35.53 14.15
C PRO A 6 -9.64 -35.79 13.17
N ALA A 7 -9.93 -36.20 11.93
CA ALA A 7 -8.90 -36.67 11.00
C ALA A 7 -8.04 -35.54 10.42
N LEU A 8 -8.61 -34.34 10.24
CA LEU A 8 -7.90 -33.20 9.63
C LEU A 8 -6.86 -32.58 10.58
N LEU A 9 -7.06 -32.68 11.90
CA LEU A 9 -6.13 -32.13 12.89
C LEU A 9 -4.92 -33.06 13.13
N HIS A 10 -5.06 -34.36 12.88
CA HIS A 10 -4.01 -35.34 13.19
C HIS A 10 -2.84 -35.31 12.19
N GLY A 11 -3.04 -34.75 10.98
CA GLY A 11 -2.00 -34.60 9.96
C GLY A 11 -1.03 -33.43 10.20
N LEU A 12 -1.48 -32.38 10.90
CA LEU A 12 -0.66 -31.17 11.13
C LEU A 12 0.56 -31.42 12.01
N ARG A 13 0.57 -32.50 12.81
CA ARG A 13 1.70 -32.84 13.69
C ARG A 13 2.89 -33.45 12.94
N HIS A 14 2.68 -33.91 11.70
CA HIS A 14 3.71 -34.55 10.87
C HIS A 14 4.20 -33.67 9.71
N HIS A 15 3.58 -32.52 9.48
CA HIS A 15 4.01 -31.55 8.47
C HIS A 15 4.63 -30.33 9.16
N ARG A 16 5.94 -30.15 9.03
CA ARG A 16 6.59 -28.87 9.31
C ARG A 16 6.23 -27.93 8.16
N THR A 17 5.25 -27.06 8.36
CA THR A 17 4.89 -26.05 7.35
C THR A 17 6.07 -25.09 7.16
N THR A 18 6.85 -25.28 6.11
CA THR A 18 7.77 -24.26 5.61
C THR A 18 6.97 -23.33 4.71
N ALA A 19 6.72 -22.11 5.19
CA ALA A 19 6.19 -21.07 4.33
C ALA A 19 7.31 -20.60 3.38
N GLU A 20 7.40 -21.21 2.21
CA GLU A 20 8.14 -20.61 1.10
C GLU A 20 7.28 -19.48 0.52
N ALA A 21 7.49 -18.26 1.03
CA ALA A 21 6.94 -17.08 0.40
C ALA A 21 7.72 -16.80 -0.88
N TRP A 22 7.29 -17.37 -2.00
CA TRP A 22 7.96 -17.19 -3.28
C TRP A 22 6.98 -16.80 -4.38
N HIS A 23 6.90 -15.49 -4.60
CA HIS A 23 7.21 -14.77 -5.85
C HIS A 23 6.72 -13.32 -5.68
N PRO A 24 7.60 -12.36 -5.32
CA PRO A 24 7.18 -10.97 -5.18
C PRO A 24 6.89 -10.41 -6.57
N TRP A 25 5.62 -10.33 -6.92
CA TRP A 25 5.19 -9.57 -8.07
C TRP A 25 5.59 -8.10 -7.87
N MET A 26 6.07 -7.48 -8.94
CA MET A 26 6.46 -6.06 -8.95
C MET A 26 5.32 -5.24 -9.53
N LEU A 27 5.01 -4.11 -8.89
CA LEU A 27 4.02 -3.16 -9.37
C LEU A 27 4.71 -1.88 -9.83
N ARG A 28 4.28 -1.35 -10.98
CA ARG A 28 4.62 0.00 -11.44
C ARG A 28 3.34 0.73 -11.82
N ILE A 29 3.18 1.94 -11.29
CA ILE A 29 2.07 2.83 -11.65
C ILE A 29 2.51 3.67 -12.85
N LEU A 30 1.79 3.56 -13.96
CA LEU A 30 2.09 4.28 -15.20
C LEU A 30 1.34 5.62 -15.27
N ASP A 31 0.08 5.61 -14.83
CA ASP A 31 -0.77 6.79 -14.72
C ASP A 31 -1.18 6.95 -13.25
N ILE A 32 -0.56 7.91 -12.57
CA ILE A 32 -0.77 8.13 -11.13
C ILE A 32 -2.19 8.67 -10.86
N PRO A 33 -2.67 9.73 -11.52
CA PRO A 33 -4.04 10.20 -11.38
C PRO A 33 -5.08 9.10 -11.60
N GLU A 34 -4.97 8.35 -12.68
CA GLU A 34 -5.98 7.37 -13.05
C GLU A 34 -5.96 6.16 -12.12
N ALA A 35 -4.78 5.67 -11.71
CA ALA A 35 -4.66 4.60 -10.75
C ALA A 35 -5.29 4.97 -9.39
N ILE A 36 -5.03 6.18 -8.88
CA ILE A 36 -5.62 6.66 -7.63
C ILE A 36 -7.14 6.76 -7.74
N ARG A 37 -7.66 7.24 -8.87
CA ARG A 37 -9.10 7.38 -9.11
C ARG A 37 -9.82 6.03 -9.19
N LEU A 38 -9.20 5.04 -9.84
CA LEU A 38 -9.79 3.71 -10.05
C LEU A 38 -9.70 2.81 -8.82
N ARG A 39 -8.75 3.08 -7.93
CA ARG A 39 -8.62 2.35 -6.66
C ARG A 39 -9.82 2.65 -5.76
N GLY A 40 -10.39 1.62 -5.13
CA GLY A 40 -11.34 1.80 -4.03
C GLY A 40 -10.62 2.25 -2.75
N TRP A 41 -11.18 3.22 -2.03
CA TRP A 41 -10.59 3.77 -0.80
C TRP A 41 -11.45 3.50 0.43
N PRO A 42 -10.88 3.57 1.64
CA PRO A 42 -11.68 3.48 2.86
C PRO A 42 -12.67 4.65 2.99
N ASP A 43 -13.95 4.35 3.21
CA ASP A 43 -14.99 5.37 3.45
C ASP A 43 -14.77 6.18 4.72
N ASP A 44 -14.08 5.61 5.69
CA ASP A 44 -13.80 6.21 7.00
C ASP A 44 -12.51 7.06 7.03
N VAL A 45 -11.83 7.21 5.89
CA VAL A 45 -10.67 8.10 5.73
C VAL A 45 -11.11 9.36 4.99
N THR A 46 -10.90 10.51 5.62
CA THR A 46 -11.00 11.82 4.97
C THR A 46 -9.72 12.60 5.21
N THR A 47 -8.98 12.89 4.14
CA THR A 47 -7.70 13.60 4.24
C THR A 47 -7.32 14.30 2.94
N ALA A 48 -6.51 15.34 3.05
CA ALA A 48 -5.83 16.00 1.95
C ALA A 48 -4.36 16.14 2.33
N VAL A 49 -3.46 15.52 1.58
CA VAL A 49 -2.03 15.45 1.88
C VAL A 49 -1.24 15.89 0.65
N PRO A 50 -0.45 16.97 0.74
CA PRO A 50 0.51 17.27 -0.32
C PRO A 50 1.63 16.22 -0.28
N VAL A 51 1.93 15.61 -1.42
CA VAL A 51 2.96 14.60 -1.59
C VAL A 51 3.95 15.01 -2.68
N GLU A 52 5.20 14.61 -2.52
CA GLU A 52 6.23 14.71 -3.55
C GLU A 52 6.55 13.33 -4.08
N ILE A 53 6.54 13.18 -5.41
CA ILE A 53 6.82 11.91 -6.07
C ILE A 53 8.03 12.10 -6.96
N SER A 54 9.12 11.41 -6.62
CA SER A 54 10.39 11.46 -7.34
C SER A 54 10.38 10.46 -8.48
N ASN A 55 10.72 10.90 -9.69
CA ASN A 55 10.95 10.03 -10.84
C ASN A 55 12.38 9.45 -10.82
N GLU A 56 12.67 8.54 -11.75
CA GLU A 56 13.99 7.89 -11.89
C GLU A 56 15.10 8.88 -12.27
N ASN A 57 14.75 10.02 -12.89
CA ASN A 57 15.68 11.07 -13.30
C ASN A 57 16.01 12.05 -12.15
N GLY A 58 15.37 11.91 -11.00
CA GLY A 58 15.54 12.78 -9.83
C GLY A 58 14.60 13.98 -9.77
N ASP A 59 13.76 14.20 -10.78
CA ASP A 59 12.73 15.24 -10.73
C ASP A 59 11.64 14.87 -9.73
N ARG A 60 11.15 15.87 -9.00
CA ARG A 60 10.07 15.69 -8.02
C ARG A 60 8.82 16.43 -8.47
N GLY A 61 7.78 15.67 -8.78
CA GLY A 61 6.45 16.21 -8.98
C GLY A 61 5.77 16.46 -7.64
N ARG A 62 5.10 17.62 -7.49
CA ARG A 62 4.28 17.94 -6.32
C ARG A 62 2.82 17.70 -6.63
N TRP A 63 2.14 17.01 -5.73
CA TRP A 63 0.77 16.58 -5.90
C TRP A 63 -0.03 16.80 -4.62
N MET A 64 -1.31 17.11 -4.76
CA MET A 64 -2.28 17.05 -3.66
C MET A 64 -3.07 15.76 -3.79
N LEU A 65 -2.92 14.85 -2.82
CA LEU A 65 -3.72 13.64 -2.72
C LEU A 65 -4.91 13.91 -1.80
N GLN A 66 -6.12 13.68 -2.30
CA GLN A 66 -7.35 13.85 -1.55
C GLN A 66 -8.09 12.52 -1.50
N ILE A 67 -8.45 12.06 -0.30
CA ILE A 67 -9.23 10.84 -0.08
C ILE A 67 -10.47 11.24 0.72
N LYS A 68 -11.65 10.87 0.23
CA LYS A 68 -12.93 11.15 0.88
C LYS A 68 -14.03 10.24 0.35
N ALA A 69 -14.85 9.72 1.26
CA ALA A 69 -16.08 8.98 0.93
C ALA A 69 -15.86 7.87 -0.12
N GLY A 70 -14.85 7.03 0.12
CA GLY A 70 -14.57 5.86 -0.72
C GLY A 70 -13.82 6.16 -2.02
N THR A 71 -13.57 7.43 -2.30
CA THR A 71 -12.92 7.91 -3.52
C THR A 71 -11.63 8.66 -3.21
N ALA A 72 -10.76 8.76 -4.21
CA ALA A 72 -9.61 9.65 -4.12
C ALA A 72 -9.28 10.27 -5.48
N GLU A 73 -8.61 11.41 -5.42
CA GLU A 73 -8.02 12.10 -6.55
C GLU A 73 -6.62 12.58 -6.19
N ILE A 74 -5.77 12.72 -7.20
CA ILE A 74 -4.44 13.30 -7.03
C ILE A 74 -4.17 14.28 -8.17
N VAL A 75 -3.90 15.53 -7.83
CA VAL A 75 -3.74 16.63 -8.80
C VAL A 75 -2.44 17.38 -8.57
N PRO A 76 -1.80 17.95 -9.60
CA PRO A 76 -0.61 18.77 -9.42
C PRO A 76 -0.86 19.93 -8.45
N THR A 77 0.14 20.28 -7.64
CA THR A 77 0.03 21.40 -6.70
C THR A 77 1.35 22.15 -6.54
N HIS A 78 1.27 23.39 -6.06
CA HIS A 78 2.44 24.18 -5.67
C HIS A 78 2.77 24.06 -4.18
N VAL A 79 1.88 23.46 -3.38
CA VAL A 79 2.08 23.23 -1.94
C VAL A 79 3.24 22.27 -1.72
N GLN A 80 4.09 22.58 -0.74
CA GLN A 80 5.22 21.72 -0.38
C GLN A 80 4.73 20.36 0.13
N GLY A 81 5.38 19.28 -0.33
CA GLY A 81 5.05 17.92 0.09
C GLY A 81 5.28 17.70 1.59
N GLN A 82 4.29 17.10 2.25
CA GLN A 82 4.43 16.59 3.61
C GLN A 82 4.96 15.15 3.64
N VAL A 83 4.82 14.42 2.55
CA VAL A 83 5.34 13.06 2.37
C VAL A 83 6.04 12.95 1.03
N THR A 84 7.18 12.28 0.98
CA THR A 84 7.95 12.05 -0.23
C THR A 84 8.02 10.56 -0.54
N PHE A 85 7.68 10.21 -1.76
CA PHE A 85 7.80 8.88 -2.33
C PHE A 85 8.76 8.88 -3.53
N THR A 86 9.46 7.78 -3.73
CA THR A 86 9.90 7.36 -5.07
C THR A 86 8.74 6.68 -5.81
N GLN A 87 8.85 6.50 -7.14
CA GLN A 87 7.85 5.72 -7.89
C GLN A 87 7.65 4.30 -7.31
N HIS A 88 8.72 3.65 -6.87
CA HIS A 88 8.64 2.33 -6.24
C HIS A 88 7.92 2.36 -4.89
N GLN A 89 8.24 3.32 -4.03
CA GLN A 89 7.57 3.45 -2.73
C GLN A 89 6.09 3.80 -2.89
N LEU A 90 5.73 4.62 -3.88
CA LEU A 90 4.34 4.89 -4.23
C LEU A 90 3.61 3.61 -4.63
N ALA A 91 4.22 2.75 -5.45
CA ALA A 91 3.62 1.48 -5.84
C ALA A 91 3.40 0.54 -4.64
N VAL A 92 4.38 0.44 -3.73
CA VAL A 92 4.26 -0.35 -2.49
C VAL A 92 3.14 0.20 -1.61
N TRP A 93 3.05 1.52 -1.43
CA TRP A 93 1.96 2.14 -0.69
C TRP A 93 0.60 1.86 -1.35
N TYR A 94 0.48 2.10 -2.66
CA TYR A 94 -0.75 1.89 -3.42
C TYR A 94 -1.30 0.46 -3.29
N ALA A 95 -0.40 -0.53 -3.31
CA ALA A 95 -0.74 -1.93 -3.11
C ALA A 95 -1.09 -2.29 -1.64
N GLY A 96 -0.92 -1.39 -0.68
CA GLY A 96 -1.11 -1.67 0.74
C GLY A 96 0.04 -2.44 1.38
N GLY A 97 1.24 -2.40 0.79
CA GLY A 97 2.42 -3.12 1.27
C GLY A 97 2.99 -2.58 2.59
N TYR A 98 2.69 -1.32 2.95
CA TYR A 98 3.06 -0.78 4.27
C TYR A 98 2.00 -1.13 5.31
N ARG A 99 2.39 -1.88 6.34
CA ARG A 99 1.52 -2.29 7.46
C ARG A 99 1.62 -1.37 8.68
N SER A 100 2.68 -0.59 8.75
CA SER A 100 2.94 0.36 9.83
C SER A 100 3.79 1.53 9.33
N THR A 101 3.79 2.65 10.06
CA THR A 101 4.70 3.77 9.78
C THR A 101 6.16 3.31 9.84
N THR A 102 6.51 2.41 10.75
CA THR A 102 7.84 1.79 10.84
C THR A 102 8.23 1.08 9.54
N SER A 103 7.34 0.27 8.95
CA SER A 103 7.61 -0.40 7.67
C SER A 103 7.84 0.58 6.52
N ALA A 104 7.07 1.68 6.48
CA ALA A 104 7.26 2.74 5.49
C ALA A 104 8.61 3.47 5.68
N ARG A 105 8.99 3.76 6.93
CA ARG A 105 10.29 4.39 7.25
C ARG A 105 11.47 3.50 6.88
N MET A 106 11.40 2.20 7.15
CA MET A 106 12.45 1.25 6.77
C MET A 106 12.60 1.15 5.24
N ALA A 107 11.51 1.34 4.49
CA ALA A 107 11.54 1.45 3.04
C ALA A 107 12.04 2.81 2.52
N GLY A 108 12.40 3.74 3.41
CA GLY A 108 12.93 5.07 3.08
C GLY A 108 11.87 6.12 2.79
N VAL A 109 10.60 5.89 3.13
CA VAL A 109 9.55 6.91 2.97
C VAL A 109 9.80 8.05 3.94
N HIS A 110 9.85 9.28 3.42
CA HIS A 110 10.02 10.47 4.24
C HIS A 110 8.68 11.16 4.47
N ALA A 111 8.40 11.54 5.72
CA ALA A 111 7.26 12.35 6.09
C ALA A 111 7.65 13.38 7.16
N VAL A 112 7.10 14.59 7.02
CA VAL A 112 7.28 15.71 7.96
C VAL A 112 6.59 15.42 9.30
N SER A 113 5.52 14.63 9.29
CA SER A 113 4.75 14.26 10.49
C SER A 113 4.43 12.77 10.51
N GLU A 114 4.61 12.14 11.67
CA GLU A 114 4.20 10.75 11.91
C GLU A 114 2.68 10.58 11.78
N ARG A 115 1.89 11.60 12.15
CA ARG A 115 0.44 11.55 11.99
C ARG A 115 0.05 11.47 10.52
N THR A 116 0.68 12.26 9.66
CA THR A 116 0.42 12.24 8.21
C THR A 116 0.81 10.90 7.61
N LEU A 117 1.96 10.35 8.00
CA LEU A 117 2.40 9.03 7.54
C LEU A 117 1.45 7.92 8.00
N ALA A 118 0.97 7.97 9.24
CA ALA A 118 0.01 7.00 9.77
C ALA A 118 -1.32 7.02 9.01
N ILE A 119 -1.82 8.20 8.65
CA ILE A 119 -3.04 8.34 7.84
C ILE A 119 -2.84 7.73 6.45
N LEU A 120 -1.71 8.01 5.79
CA LEU A 120 -1.42 7.41 4.48
C LEU A 120 -1.33 5.89 4.55
N VAL A 121 -0.60 5.34 5.53
CA VAL A 121 -0.52 3.88 5.71
C VAL A 121 -1.92 3.28 5.91
N ARG A 122 -2.72 3.87 6.81
CA ARG A 122 -4.11 3.42 7.09
C ARG A 122 -5.00 3.45 5.85
N SER A 123 -4.80 4.40 4.93
CA SER A 123 -5.62 4.52 3.72
C SER A 123 -5.51 3.30 2.77
N THR A 124 -4.52 2.44 3.00
CA THR A 124 -4.24 1.29 2.14
C THR A 124 -4.18 -0.05 2.89
N THR A 125 -4.36 -0.08 4.21
CA THR A 125 -4.18 -1.30 5.02
C THR A 125 -5.34 -2.31 4.97
N GLN A 126 -6.49 -1.95 4.39
CA GLN A 126 -7.69 -2.81 4.45
C GLN A 126 -7.51 -4.16 3.76
N PHE A 127 -6.63 -4.25 2.76
CA PHE A 127 -6.40 -5.47 2.01
C PHE A 127 -4.93 -5.86 2.05
N GLU A 128 -4.68 -7.13 2.36
CA GLU A 128 -3.37 -7.71 2.11
C GLU A 128 -3.21 -7.96 0.62
N PRO A 129 -2.15 -7.46 -0.03
CA PRO A 129 -2.03 -7.68 -1.44
C PRO A 129 -1.48 -9.10 -1.70
N TRP A 130 -2.25 -9.87 -2.45
CA TRP A 130 -1.90 -11.21 -2.87
C TRP A 130 -2.27 -11.34 -4.35
N LEU A 131 -1.49 -12.12 -5.08
CA LEU A 131 -1.74 -12.47 -6.47
C LEU A 131 -1.53 -13.99 -6.58
N PRO A 132 -2.58 -14.79 -6.81
CA PRO A 132 -2.44 -16.24 -6.91
C PRO A 132 -1.89 -16.70 -8.26
N ASP A 133 -2.04 -15.85 -9.27
CA ASP A 133 -1.73 -16.20 -10.64
C ASP A 133 -0.25 -15.99 -10.94
N HIS A 134 0.27 -16.89 -11.77
CA HIS A 134 1.57 -16.78 -12.41
C HIS A 134 1.36 -16.56 -13.90
N PHE A 135 2.13 -15.66 -14.49
CA PHE A 135 2.08 -15.30 -15.91
C PHE A 135 3.48 -15.27 -16.52
#